data_AF-A0AAE6KSM1-F1
#
_entry.id   AF-A0AAE6KSM1-F1
#
_cell.length_a   1.000
_cell.length_b   1.000
_cell.length_c   1.000
_cell.angle_alpha   90.00
_cell.angle_beta   90.00
_cell.angle_gamma   90.00
#
_symmetry.space_group_name_H-M   'P 1'
#
loop_
_entity.id
_entity.type
_entity.pdbx_description
1 polymer ?
#
loop_
_entity_poly.entity_id
_entity_poly.type
_entity_poly.pdbx_seq_one_letter_code
_entity_poly.pdbx_strand_id
1 'polypeptide(L)'
;MRKVRWTLGGAALALTLTAACASASREQDTPPPANLRTLDARDVVASAIVVDFKDGTTKAEFDAWEADWGVDLELNSVESADEALTVAVGVDDVDGVLERIRQHPAVEAAEPLMEVRASFTPNDPHFAQQWNLRMIDMPKAWERNRGKGVVVAVLDTGIAYEDHGDFKHAPDLKGVKFVKGFDFVNDDEHANDDHGHGTHVAGTIAQATNNGEGVAGVAFEATLMPVKVLNHFGGGNTADIADAIRFAADKGANVINLSLGGGAYSQVMASAVEYARKKGVTVVAAAGNGGRATVEFPAAYPGAVAVSAVGPDGMLAPYSSYGKELDIAAPGGDKRRGDQGGILQNTLDPRDVSRFVYASYQGTSMATPHVAAVAAMLYAAGAKGPDEVEQALYAGAKKSADQAWSEQYGHGLLNAEASLASLRGGGSAQWPPLYWALALLAFVLLTLRGRARPGYLNVLVRPAFLIPLLLSTVGAFFLRGWFGGAEGAAGDVVQVASLPLPDWERIIFGRGRTVNPLFYSALIPLLLSLPAIKWRGLRSAMGGLALGFAGFLAYTAWAGAPALAWLPFAFLAKPWLGFNTVICLVIARAMLQKEDA
;
A
#
# COMPACT_ATOMS: atom_id res chain seq x y z
N MET A 1 0.31 75.75 -41.22
CA MET A 1 0.65 76.23 -42.59
C MET A 1 0.07 75.26 -43.60
N ARG A 2 -0.63 75.73 -44.65
CA ARG A 2 -1.10 75.00 -45.88
C ARG A 2 -1.95 73.72 -45.67
N LYS A 3 -2.96 73.38 -46.49
CA LYS A 3 -3.95 74.14 -47.30
C LYS A 3 -5.04 73.12 -47.75
N VAL A 4 -6.32 73.44 -47.52
CA VAL A 4 -7.45 73.37 -48.49
C VAL A 4 -8.08 72.01 -48.91
N ARG A 5 -9.39 71.85 -48.57
CA ARG A 5 -10.63 71.47 -49.35
C ARG A 5 -10.55 70.35 -50.43
N TRP A 6 -11.56 69.53 -50.71
CA TRP A 6 -12.99 69.82 -51.05
C TRP A 6 -13.86 68.53 -50.87
N THR A 7 -14.97 68.52 -50.09
CA THR A 7 -16.42 68.73 -50.40
C THR A 7 -17.25 67.56 -50.97
N LEU A 8 -18.56 67.64 -50.73
CA LEU A 8 -19.69 66.78 -51.18
C LEU A 8 -19.87 65.49 -50.35
N GLY A 9 -21.06 65.11 -49.87
CA GLY A 9 -22.36 65.80 -49.87
C GLY A 9 -23.53 64.79 -49.94
N GLY A 10 -24.56 64.96 -49.11
CA GLY A 10 -25.84 64.22 -49.23
C GLY A 10 -26.19 63.27 -48.07
N ALA A 11 -27.28 63.60 -47.36
CA ALA A 11 -28.16 62.61 -46.71
C ALA A 11 -29.05 61.93 -47.80
N ALA A 12 -29.84 60.88 -47.58
CA ALA A 12 -30.26 60.13 -46.38
C ALA A 12 -30.29 58.61 -46.74
N LEU A 13 -31.01 57.66 -46.11
CA LEU A 13 -32.05 57.62 -45.08
C LEU A 13 -31.95 56.29 -44.30
N ALA A 14 -32.79 56.07 -43.28
CA ALA A 14 -32.82 54.84 -42.49
C ALA A 14 -33.49 53.64 -43.20
N LEU A 15 -32.99 52.43 -42.94
CA LEU A 15 -33.77 51.18 -43.06
C LEU A 15 -33.32 50.13 -42.03
N THR A 16 -34.31 49.72 -41.23
CA THR A 16 -34.45 48.51 -40.41
C THR A 16 -33.39 47.40 -40.54
N LEU A 17 -32.71 47.10 -39.42
CA LEU A 17 -32.00 45.84 -39.23
C LEU A 17 -32.98 44.70 -38.90
N THR A 18 -33.20 43.81 -39.87
CA THR A 18 -33.63 42.43 -39.64
C THR A 18 -32.72 41.52 -40.46
N ALA A 19 -31.70 40.96 -39.81
CA ALA A 19 -30.81 39.98 -40.42
C ALA A 19 -31.33 38.57 -40.13
N ALA A 20 -31.69 37.84 -41.19
CA ALA A 20 -32.15 36.46 -41.09
C ALA A 20 -31.00 35.48 -40.81
N CYS A 21 -31.33 34.32 -40.26
CA CYS A 21 -30.37 33.27 -39.93
C CYS A 21 -29.73 32.64 -41.17
N ALA A 22 -28.40 32.51 -41.16
CA ALA A 22 -27.65 31.51 -41.91
C ALA A 22 -26.35 31.21 -41.14
N SER A 23 -26.38 30.19 -40.28
CA SER A 23 -25.23 29.77 -39.47
C SER A 23 -24.29 28.92 -40.32
N ALA A 24 -23.20 29.52 -40.81
CA ALA A 24 -22.06 28.74 -41.29
C ALA A 24 -21.33 28.16 -40.06
N SER A 25 -21.44 26.85 -39.86
CA SER A 25 -20.72 26.11 -38.84
C SER A 25 -19.23 26.19 -39.11
N ARG A 26 -18.50 26.82 -38.19
CA ARG A 26 -17.04 26.91 -38.22
C ARG A 26 -16.48 25.61 -37.63
N GLU A 27 -15.87 24.77 -38.47
CA GLU A 27 -15.04 23.66 -38.01
C GLU A 27 -14.09 24.17 -36.92
N GLN A 28 -14.12 23.51 -35.76
CA GLN A 28 -13.14 23.74 -34.71
C GLN A 28 -11.90 22.95 -35.07
N ASP A 29 -10.77 23.63 -35.27
CA ASP A 29 -9.46 22.98 -35.31
C ASP A 29 -9.32 22.08 -34.09
N THR A 30 -9.28 20.77 -34.31
CA THR A 30 -8.90 19.80 -33.28
C THR A 30 -7.49 20.16 -32.81
N PRO A 31 -7.24 20.35 -31.50
CA PRO A 31 -5.89 20.56 -31.02
C PRO A 31 -5.01 19.35 -31.40
N PRO A 32 -3.73 19.56 -31.75
CA PRO A 32 -2.85 18.46 -32.09
C PRO A 32 -2.77 17.48 -30.90
N PRO A 33 -2.67 16.16 -31.15
CA PRO A 33 -2.72 15.16 -30.09
C PRO A 33 -1.66 15.48 -29.04
N ALA A 34 -2.12 15.59 -27.79
CA ALA A 34 -1.22 15.77 -26.66
C ALA A 34 -0.21 14.62 -26.66
N ASN A 35 1.08 14.94 -26.61
CA ASN A 35 2.16 13.95 -26.54
C ASN A 35 1.76 12.82 -25.59
N LEU A 36 1.70 11.59 -26.10
CA LEU A 36 1.37 10.40 -25.33
C LEU A 36 2.18 10.43 -24.03
N ARG A 37 1.49 10.69 -22.91
CA ARG A 37 2.10 10.53 -21.59
C ARG A 37 2.62 9.10 -21.54
N THR A 38 3.83 8.91 -21.04
CA THR A 38 4.41 7.58 -20.81
C THR A 38 3.35 6.69 -20.14
N LEU A 39 2.83 5.72 -20.89
CA LEU A 39 1.78 4.83 -20.43
C LEU A 39 2.29 4.13 -19.17
N ASP A 40 1.55 4.21 -18.06
CA ASP A 40 1.86 3.39 -16.91
C ASP A 40 1.48 1.95 -17.29
N ALA A 41 2.47 1.06 -17.33
CA ALA A 41 2.28 -0.34 -17.71
C ALA A 41 1.30 -1.10 -16.81
N ARG A 42 0.85 -0.48 -15.69
CA ARG A 42 -0.20 -0.97 -14.79
C ARG A 42 -1.62 -0.74 -15.30
N ASP A 43 -1.82 0.24 -16.18
CA ASP A 43 -3.14 0.64 -16.69
C ASP A 43 -3.45 -0.02 -18.05
N VAL A 44 -2.53 -0.84 -18.58
CA VAL A 44 -2.71 -1.63 -19.80
C VAL A 44 -3.27 -3.01 -19.45
N VAL A 45 -4.36 -3.42 -20.11
CA VAL A 45 -4.87 -4.79 -20.05
C VAL A 45 -3.89 -5.70 -20.80
N ALA A 46 -3.21 -6.57 -20.05
CA ALA A 46 -2.18 -7.44 -20.61
C ALA A 46 -2.74 -8.34 -21.73
N SER A 47 -2.01 -8.44 -22.84
CA SER A 47 -2.39 -9.21 -24.03
C SER A 47 -3.76 -8.81 -24.62
N ALA A 48 -4.13 -7.52 -24.55
CA ALA A 48 -5.34 -7.02 -25.18
C ALA A 48 -5.12 -5.71 -25.95
N ILE A 49 -5.87 -5.55 -27.04
CA ILE A 49 -5.85 -4.37 -27.91
C ILE A 49 -7.28 -3.91 -28.21
N VAL A 50 -7.42 -2.63 -28.52
CA VAL A 50 -8.61 -2.05 -29.14
C VAL A 50 -8.25 -1.58 -30.55
N VAL A 51 -9.13 -1.85 -31.51
CA VAL A 51 -8.98 -1.45 -32.92
C VAL A 51 -10.25 -0.75 -33.37
N ASP A 52 -10.07 0.49 -33.78
CA ASP A 52 -11.09 1.38 -34.31
C ASP A 52 -10.97 1.37 -35.83
N PHE A 53 -12.00 0.88 -36.51
CA PHE A 53 -12.05 0.84 -37.97
C PHE A 53 -12.88 2.00 -38.51
N LYS A 54 -12.61 2.41 -39.74
CA LYS A 54 -13.36 3.49 -40.39
C LYS A 54 -14.83 3.12 -40.55
N ASP A 55 -15.71 4.11 -40.35
CA ASP A 55 -17.16 4.03 -40.56
C ASP A 55 -17.56 3.14 -41.75
N GLY A 56 -18.45 2.18 -41.50
CA GLY A 56 -18.96 1.25 -42.51
C GLY A 56 -18.10 0.02 -42.78
N THR A 57 -16.97 -0.16 -42.08
CA THR A 57 -16.22 -1.43 -42.08
C THR A 57 -17.07 -2.53 -41.44
N THR A 58 -17.37 -3.60 -42.17
CA THR A 58 -18.25 -4.67 -41.68
C THR A 58 -17.49 -5.77 -40.95
N LYS A 59 -18.19 -6.52 -40.07
CA LYS A 59 -17.60 -7.70 -39.39
C LYS A 59 -16.94 -8.67 -40.36
N ALA A 60 -17.60 -8.96 -41.49
CA ALA A 60 -17.06 -9.88 -42.50
C ALA A 60 -15.74 -9.40 -43.15
N GLU A 61 -15.44 -8.09 -43.09
CA GLU A 61 -14.19 -7.53 -43.61
C GLU A 61 -13.06 -7.66 -42.59
N PHE A 62 -13.29 -7.35 -41.31
CA PHE A 62 -12.24 -7.52 -40.29
C PHE A 62 -12.00 -8.99 -39.89
N ASP A 63 -13.03 -9.85 -39.91
CA ASP A 63 -12.88 -11.31 -39.80
C ASP A 63 -11.93 -11.89 -40.86
N ALA A 64 -11.81 -11.24 -42.02
CA ALA A 64 -10.89 -11.65 -43.08
C ALA A 64 -9.42 -11.24 -42.82
N TRP A 65 -9.16 -10.32 -41.88
CA TRP A 65 -7.83 -9.82 -41.53
C TRP A 65 -7.26 -10.46 -40.24
N GLU A 66 -8.11 -10.96 -39.35
CA GLU A 66 -7.77 -11.74 -38.15
C GLU A 66 -6.66 -12.77 -38.37
N ALA A 67 -6.78 -13.56 -39.44
CA ALA A 67 -5.86 -14.64 -39.77
C ALA A 67 -4.47 -14.17 -40.23
N ASP A 68 -4.35 -12.96 -40.81
CA ASP A 68 -3.06 -12.34 -41.17
C ASP A 68 -2.39 -11.69 -39.96
N TRP A 69 -3.20 -11.14 -39.05
CA TRP A 69 -2.71 -10.42 -37.89
C TRP A 69 -2.43 -11.32 -36.68
N GLY A 70 -3.08 -12.48 -36.59
CA GLY A 70 -2.96 -13.42 -35.47
C GLY A 70 -3.76 -12.95 -34.25
N VAL A 71 -4.95 -12.38 -34.48
CA VAL A 71 -5.88 -11.89 -33.44
C VAL A 71 -7.28 -12.41 -33.70
N ASP A 72 -8.12 -12.35 -32.66
CA ASP A 72 -9.56 -12.68 -32.67
C ASP A 72 -10.29 -11.39 -32.27
N LEU A 73 -11.00 -10.75 -33.20
CA LEU A 73 -11.56 -9.39 -33.06
C LEU A 73 -13.07 -9.47 -32.84
N GLU A 74 -13.50 -9.27 -31.61
CA GLU A 74 -14.92 -9.12 -31.29
C GLU A 74 -15.33 -7.65 -31.31
N LEU A 75 -16.56 -7.35 -31.75
CA LEU A 75 -17.17 -6.03 -31.56
C LEU A 75 -17.24 -5.73 -30.06
N ASN A 76 -16.76 -4.56 -29.65
CA ASN A 76 -16.73 -4.17 -28.23
C ASN A 76 -18.12 -4.13 -27.59
N SER A 77 -19.16 -3.81 -28.37
CA SER A 77 -20.55 -3.78 -27.92
C SER A 77 -21.52 -3.97 -29.08
N VAL A 78 -22.82 -4.12 -28.77
CA VAL A 78 -23.89 -4.15 -29.77
C VAL A 78 -24.07 -2.83 -30.52
N GLU A 79 -23.70 -1.70 -29.90
CA GLU A 79 -23.73 -0.36 -30.53
C GLU A 79 -22.52 -0.16 -31.46
N SER A 80 -21.43 -0.88 -31.22
CA SER A 80 -20.19 -0.79 -32.01
C SER A 80 -20.30 -1.41 -33.41
N ALA A 81 -21.47 -1.89 -33.82
CA ALA A 81 -21.70 -2.47 -35.15
C ALA A 81 -21.66 -1.44 -36.28
N ASP A 82 -22.06 -0.19 -36.02
CA ASP A 82 -22.05 0.90 -37.00
C ASP A 82 -20.69 1.64 -37.02
N GLU A 83 -20.07 1.82 -35.84
CA GLU A 83 -18.75 2.45 -35.64
C GLU A 83 -17.57 1.47 -35.84
N ALA A 84 -17.84 0.18 -36.02
CA ALA A 84 -16.86 -0.89 -36.20
C ALA A 84 -15.76 -1.00 -35.10
N LEU A 85 -16.02 -0.51 -33.88
CA LEU A 85 -15.07 -0.59 -32.77
C LEU A 85 -14.92 -2.03 -32.23
N THR A 86 -13.70 -2.55 -32.23
CA THR A 86 -13.38 -3.95 -31.88
C THR A 86 -12.33 -4.07 -30.77
N VAL A 87 -12.33 -5.21 -30.09
CA VAL A 87 -11.35 -5.59 -29.07
C VAL A 87 -10.84 -7.01 -29.36
N ALA A 88 -9.53 -7.23 -29.20
CA ALA A 88 -8.94 -8.56 -29.18
C ALA A 88 -8.24 -8.81 -27.84
N VAL A 89 -8.36 -10.05 -27.34
CA VAL A 89 -7.74 -10.52 -26.08
C VAL A 89 -6.93 -11.79 -26.31
N GLY A 90 -5.90 -12.03 -25.50
CA GLY A 90 -4.97 -13.14 -25.69
C GLY A 90 -3.89 -12.89 -26.75
N VAL A 91 -3.60 -11.63 -27.07
CA VAL A 91 -2.58 -11.23 -28.05
C VAL A 91 -1.17 -11.46 -27.48
N ASP A 92 -0.38 -12.31 -28.13
CA ASP A 92 0.98 -12.69 -27.69
C ASP A 92 2.02 -11.55 -27.86
N ASP A 93 2.00 -10.86 -28.99
CA ASP A 93 2.93 -9.78 -29.36
C ASP A 93 2.15 -8.49 -29.64
N VAL A 94 1.67 -7.83 -28.57
CA VAL A 94 0.84 -6.62 -28.66
C VAL A 94 1.51 -5.53 -29.50
N ASP A 95 2.80 -5.24 -29.26
CA ASP A 95 3.51 -4.18 -29.97
C ASP A 95 3.66 -4.49 -31.47
N GLY A 96 4.11 -5.71 -31.81
CA GLY A 96 4.28 -6.11 -33.21
C GLY A 96 2.97 -6.30 -33.96
N VAL A 97 1.88 -6.69 -33.28
CA VAL A 97 0.53 -6.75 -33.85
C VAL A 97 0.00 -5.34 -34.12
N LEU A 98 0.09 -4.42 -33.16
CA LEU A 98 -0.35 -3.04 -33.34
C LEU A 98 0.40 -2.34 -34.48
N GLU A 99 1.69 -2.58 -34.63
CA GLU A 99 2.48 -2.04 -35.75
C GLU A 99 1.99 -2.53 -37.12
N ARG A 100 1.47 -3.77 -37.23
CA ARG A 100 0.84 -4.27 -38.47
C ARG A 100 -0.55 -3.66 -38.69
N ILE A 101 -1.39 -3.67 -37.66
CA ILE A 101 -2.79 -3.21 -37.74
C ILE A 101 -2.86 -1.72 -38.11
N ARG A 102 -2.01 -0.87 -37.51
CA ARG A 102 -1.93 0.58 -37.80
C ARG A 102 -1.57 0.91 -39.25
N GLN A 103 -0.98 -0.02 -40.00
CA GLN A 103 -0.63 0.18 -41.42
C GLN A 103 -1.78 -0.17 -42.37
N HIS A 104 -2.88 -0.75 -41.87
CA HIS A 104 -3.99 -1.19 -42.71
C HIS A 104 -4.93 -0.02 -43.08
N PRO A 105 -5.30 0.16 -44.37
CA PRO A 105 -6.04 1.34 -44.82
C PRO A 105 -7.47 1.48 -44.28
N ALA A 106 -8.06 0.41 -43.73
CA ALA A 106 -9.37 0.46 -43.08
C ALA A 106 -9.33 0.81 -41.59
N VAL A 107 -8.15 0.82 -40.96
CA VAL A 107 -7.98 1.19 -39.54
C VAL A 107 -7.91 2.70 -39.40
N GLU A 108 -8.59 3.24 -38.39
CA GLU A 108 -8.50 4.63 -37.96
C GLU A 108 -7.53 4.76 -36.77
N ALA A 109 -7.71 3.92 -35.74
CA ALA A 109 -6.80 3.83 -34.61
C ALA A 109 -6.62 2.39 -34.14
N ALA A 110 -5.47 2.08 -33.55
CA ALA A 110 -5.24 0.83 -32.84
C ALA A 110 -4.25 1.06 -31.69
N GLU A 111 -4.62 0.61 -30.48
CA GLU A 111 -3.84 0.82 -29.26
C GLU A 111 -4.00 -0.33 -28.26
N PRO A 112 -3.11 -0.46 -27.25
CA PRO A 112 -3.31 -1.41 -26.17
C PRO A 112 -4.62 -1.10 -25.43
N LEU A 113 -5.39 -2.12 -25.08
CA LEU A 113 -6.64 -1.90 -24.34
C LEU A 113 -6.31 -1.36 -22.94
N MET A 114 -6.87 -0.21 -22.57
CA MET A 114 -6.61 0.45 -21.29
C MET A 114 -7.68 0.09 -20.24
N GLU A 115 -7.26 -0.22 -19.01
CA GLU A 115 -8.18 -0.37 -17.88
C GLU A 115 -8.49 1.01 -17.29
N VAL A 116 -9.73 1.47 -17.47
CA VAL A 116 -10.23 2.72 -16.86
C VAL A 116 -11.09 2.42 -15.63
N ARG A 117 -10.95 3.24 -14.59
CA ARG A 117 -11.72 3.11 -13.33
C ARG A 117 -12.31 4.45 -12.89
N ALA A 118 -13.50 4.41 -12.32
CA ALA A 118 -14.11 5.57 -11.68
C ALA A 118 -13.40 5.87 -10.36
N SER A 119 -12.60 6.94 -10.32
CA SER A 119 -11.82 7.29 -9.13
C SER A 119 -12.69 7.93 -8.05
N PHE A 120 -12.57 7.44 -6.82
CA PHE A 120 -13.31 8.02 -5.69
C PHE A 120 -12.75 9.39 -5.33
N THR A 121 -13.55 10.43 -5.57
CA THR A 121 -13.26 11.82 -5.19
C THR A 121 -14.35 12.31 -4.23
N PRO A 122 -14.02 12.74 -3.00
CA PRO A 122 -14.99 13.32 -2.07
C PRO A 122 -15.66 14.59 -2.64
N ASN A 123 -16.92 14.84 -2.26
CA ASN A 123 -17.70 16.00 -2.69
C ASN A 123 -17.54 17.24 -1.77
N ASP A 124 -16.65 17.13 -0.79
CA ASP A 124 -16.39 18.03 0.32
C ASP A 124 -15.79 19.37 -0.21
N PRO A 125 -16.42 20.54 0.05
CA PRO A 125 -16.07 21.82 -0.60
C PRO A 125 -14.62 22.28 -0.47
N HIS A 126 -13.89 21.84 0.57
CA HIS A 126 -12.50 22.19 0.81
C HIS A 126 -11.52 21.05 0.51
N PHE A 127 -11.95 19.88 0.02
CA PHE A 127 -11.07 18.76 -0.34
C PHE A 127 -9.94 19.16 -1.30
N ALA A 128 -10.20 20.06 -2.24
CA ALA A 128 -9.20 20.59 -3.17
C ALA A 128 -8.02 21.32 -2.49
N GLN A 129 -8.18 21.75 -1.25
CA GLN A 129 -7.16 22.44 -0.44
C GLN A 129 -6.31 21.45 0.37
N GLN A 130 -6.77 20.21 0.57
CA GLN A 130 -6.09 19.17 1.34
C GLN A 130 -5.02 18.44 0.51
N TRP A 131 -3.95 19.17 0.17
CA TRP A 131 -2.77 18.65 -0.54
C TRP A 131 -2.17 17.39 0.10
N ASN A 132 -2.28 17.28 1.42
CA ASN A 132 -1.82 16.18 2.25
C ASN A 132 -2.43 14.82 1.86
N LEU A 133 -3.71 14.80 1.50
CA LEU A 133 -4.41 13.57 1.12
C LEU A 133 -3.92 13.05 -0.24
N ARG A 134 -3.60 13.96 -1.17
CA ARG A 134 -2.98 13.60 -2.45
C ARG A 134 -1.53 13.16 -2.28
N MET A 135 -0.78 13.78 -1.37
CA MET A 135 0.63 13.45 -1.13
C MET A 135 0.84 11.99 -0.67
N ILE A 136 -0.11 11.42 0.06
CA ILE A 136 -0.04 10.04 0.57
C ILE A 136 -0.91 9.05 -0.24
N ASP A 137 -1.32 9.43 -1.46
CA ASP A 137 -2.15 8.62 -2.38
C ASP A 137 -3.53 8.17 -1.85
N MET A 138 -4.19 9.01 -1.04
CA MET A 138 -5.52 8.69 -0.47
C MET A 138 -6.62 8.36 -1.48
N PRO A 139 -6.75 9.05 -2.64
CA PRO A 139 -7.80 8.71 -3.61
C PRO A 139 -7.75 7.23 -4.05
N LYS A 140 -6.56 6.69 -4.30
CA LYS A 140 -6.36 5.27 -4.62
C LYS A 140 -6.53 4.36 -3.39
N ALA A 141 -6.13 4.83 -2.21
CA ALA A 141 -6.28 4.06 -0.97
C ALA A 141 -7.76 3.86 -0.57
N TRP A 142 -8.60 4.89 -0.75
CA TRP A 142 -10.03 4.85 -0.43
C TRP A 142 -10.87 3.93 -1.31
N GLU A 143 -10.39 3.54 -2.49
CA GLU A 143 -10.97 2.47 -3.30
C GLU A 143 -10.74 1.09 -2.67
N ARG A 144 -9.67 0.94 -1.86
CA ARG A 144 -9.28 -0.33 -1.23
C ARG A 144 -9.82 -0.48 0.20
N ASN A 145 -9.74 0.57 1.02
CA ASN A 145 -10.15 0.58 2.43
C ASN A 145 -10.34 2.02 2.95
N ARG A 146 -11.14 2.21 4.00
CA ARG A 146 -11.44 3.51 4.65
C ARG A 146 -11.39 3.46 6.18
N GLY A 147 -10.88 2.37 6.77
CA GLY A 147 -10.75 2.20 8.23
C GLY A 147 -11.94 1.54 8.93
N LYS A 148 -12.91 1.00 8.19
CA LYS A 148 -14.16 0.46 8.73
C LYS A 148 -13.97 -0.57 9.83
N GLY A 149 -14.62 -0.34 10.97
CA GLY A 149 -14.66 -1.29 12.11
C GLY A 149 -13.42 -1.27 13.00
N VAL A 150 -12.51 -0.31 12.80
CA VAL A 150 -11.30 -0.14 13.59
C VAL A 150 -11.46 1.05 14.52
N VAL A 151 -10.98 0.90 15.76
CA VAL A 151 -11.04 1.95 16.79
C VAL A 151 -9.68 2.65 16.90
N VAL A 152 -9.68 3.97 16.75
CA VAL A 152 -8.51 4.84 16.93
C VAL A 152 -8.72 5.72 18.15
N ALA A 153 -7.90 5.55 19.18
CA ALA A 153 -7.89 6.42 20.34
C ALA A 153 -7.06 7.67 20.07
N VAL A 154 -7.65 8.83 20.36
CA VAL A 154 -7.02 10.14 20.20
C VAL A 154 -6.75 10.66 21.61
N LEU A 155 -5.49 10.58 22.03
CA LEU A 155 -5.02 10.99 23.36
C LEU A 155 -4.49 12.43 23.26
N ASP A 156 -5.35 13.40 23.53
CA ASP A 156 -5.14 14.81 23.18
C ASP A 156 -5.93 15.78 24.10
N THR A 157 -6.31 16.97 23.62
CA THR A 157 -7.11 17.97 24.36
C THR A 157 -8.60 17.65 24.47
N GLY A 158 -9.04 16.51 23.91
CA GLY A 158 -10.45 16.12 23.76
C GLY A 158 -10.90 16.15 22.29
N ILE A 159 -12.16 15.86 22.01
CA ILE A 159 -12.77 16.04 20.68
C ILE A 159 -14.13 16.76 20.84
N ALA A 160 -14.50 17.66 19.94
CA ALA A 160 -15.86 18.21 19.88
C ALA A 160 -16.87 17.21 19.26
N TYR A 161 -17.13 16.09 19.95
CA TYR A 161 -17.90 14.94 19.44
C TYR A 161 -19.36 14.86 19.93
N GLU A 162 -19.77 15.68 20.91
CA GLU A 162 -21.11 15.68 21.48
C GLU A 162 -21.55 17.10 21.92
N ASP A 163 -22.85 17.28 22.16
CA ASP A 163 -23.37 18.47 22.82
C ASP A 163 -23.39 18.23 24.34
N HIS A 164 -22.48 18.88 25.08
CA HIS A 164 -22.41 18.77 26.55
C HIS A 164 -22.22 20.15 27.20
N GLY A 165 -23.26 20.68 27.86
CA GLY A 165 -23.22 22.03 28.43
C GLY A 165 -22.95 23.10 27.37
N ASP A 166 -21.85 23.83 27.51
CA ASP A 166 -21.39 24.83 26.53
C ASP A 166 -20.71 24.19 25.32
N PHE A 167 -20.12 23.00 25.44
CA PHE A 167 -19.53 22.25 24.33
C PHE A 167 -20.61 21.83 23.32
N LYS A 168 -20.22 21.80 22.04
CA LYS A 168 -21.09 21.45 20.92
C LYS A 168 -20.45 20.39 20.04
N HIS A 169 -21.27 19.61 19.34
CA HIS A 169 -20.78 18.66 18.35
C HIS A 169 -20.36 19.42 17.08
N ALA A 170 -19.06 19.33 16.73
CA ALA A 170 -18.52 19.89 15.50
C ALA A 170 -19.34 19.41 14.28
N PRO A 171 -19.86 20.32 13.43
CA PRO A 171 -20.73 19.98 12.30
C PRO A 171 -20.17 18.86 11.40
N ASP A 172 -18.91 19.01 11.00
CA ASP A 172 -18.23 18.08 10.08
C ASP A 172 -17.77 16.76 10.76
N LEU A 173 -18.02 16.61 12.07
CA LEU A 173 -17.84 15.34 12.80
C LEU A 173 -19.17 14.60 13.05
N LYS A 174 -20.32 15.09 12.57
CA LYS A 174 -21.63 14.45 12.81
C LYS A 174 -21.82 13.11 12.11
N GLY A 175 -21.06 12.83 11.05
CA GLY A 175 -21.03 11.52 10.39
C GLY A 175 -20.07 10.51 11.02
N VAL A 176 -19.26 10.94 12.00
CA VAL A 176 -18.17 10.14 12.57
C VAL A 176 -18.69 9.28 13.71
N LYS A 177 -18.15 8.06 13.82
CA LYS A 177 -18.51 7.15 14.91
C LYS A 177 -17.58 7.35 16.09
N PHE A 178 -18.17 7.41 17.28
CA PHE A 178 -17.44 7.50 18.54
C PHE A 178 -17.77 6.29 19.43
N VAL A 179 -16.74 5.72 20.08
CA VAL A 179 -16.92 4.87 21.26
C VAL A 179 -16.74 5.70 22.53
N LYS A 180 -17.16 5.15 23.66
CA LYS A 180 -17.03 5.81 24.97
C LYS A 180 -15.58 6.16 25.27
N GLY A 181 -15.35 7.45 25.53
CA GLY A 181 -14.06 8.03 25.92
C GLY A 181 -13.82 8.08 27.43
N PHE A 182 -12.82 8.88 27.82
CA PHE A 182 -12.60 9.30 29.20
C PHE A 182 -11.75 10.59 29.25
N ASP A 183 -12.04 11.46 30.21
CA ASP A 183 -11.27 12.67 30.50
C ASP A 183 -10.40 12.45 31.75
N PHE A 184 -9.08 12.29 31.56
CA PHE A 184 -8.10 12.16 32.64
C PHE A 184 -7.66 13.51 33.23
N VAL A 185 -8.10 14.64 32.66
CA VAL A 185 -7.82 15.99 33.17
C VAL A 185 -8.88 16.42 34.19
N ASN A 186 -10.15 16.04 33.97
CA ASN A 186 -11.28 16.38 34.84
C ASN A 186 -11.92 15.17 35.56
N ASP A 187 -11.41 13.94 35.34
CA ASP A 187 -11.87 12.68 35.93
C ASP A 187 -13.36 12.33 35.61
N ASP A 188 -13.77 12.50 34.35
CA ASP A 188 -15.13 12.19 33.90
C ASP A 188 -15.20 11.45 32.54
N GLU A 189 -16.42 11.18 32.06
CA GLU A 189 -16.67 10.40 30.84
C GLU A 189 -16.83 11.28 29.57
N HIS A 190 -16.63 12.60 29.70
CA HIS A 190 -16.97 13.64 28.73
C HIS A 190 -15.72 14.35 28.20
N ALA A 191 -14.90 13.63 27.43
CA ALA A 191 -13.63 14.08 26.84
C ALA A 191 -13.78 15.13 25.72
N ASN A 192 -14.51 16.20 26.00
CA ASN A 192 -14.81 17.32 25.11
C ASN A 192 -13.58 18.22 24.94
N ASP A 193 -13.41 18.76 23.74
CA ASP A 193 -12.27 19.62 23.43
C ASP A 193 -12.51 21.06 23.88
N ASP A 194 -11.59 21.59 24.69
CA ASP A 194 -11.55 22.97 25.16
C ASP A 194 -10.46 23.81 24.47
N HIS A 195 -9.64 23.22 23.59
CA HIS A 195 -8.48 23.87 22.97
C HIS A 195 -8.53 23.85 21.43
N GLY A 196 -9.08 22.81 20.82
CA GLY A 196 -9.16 22.63 19.36
C GLY A 196 -8.00 21.85 18.73
N HIS A 197 -7.02 21.41 19.53
CA HIS A 197 -5.92 20.61 18.99
C HIS A 197 -6.39 19.17 18.71
N GLY A 198 -7.01 18.52 19.70
CA GLY A 198 -7.53 17.17 19.58
C GLY A 198 -8.65 17.03 18.54
N THR A 199 -9.52 18.02 18.38
CA THR A 199 -10.53 18.05 17.30
C THR A 199 -9.89 18.09 15.90
N HIS A 200 -8.82 18.88 15.71
CA HIS A 200 -8.09 18.96 14.44
C HIS A 200 -7.37 17.63 14.10
N VAL A 201 -6.76 17.02 15.12
CA VAL A 201 -6.13 15.69 15.04
C VAL A 201 -7.15 14.61 14.71
N ALA A 202 -8.29 14.60 15.39
CA ALA A 202 -9.41 13.69 15.16
C ALA A 202 -9.99 13.81 13.74
N GLY A 203 -10.17 15.04 13.25
CA GLY A 203 -10.56 15.32 11.88
C GLY A 203 -9.58 14.75 10.85
N THR A 204 -8.28 14.97 11.07
CA THR A 204 -7.24 14.38 10.21
C THR A 204 -7.33 12.86 10.15
N ILE A 205 -7.71 12.20 11.25
CA ILE A 205 -7.91 10.75 11.27
C ILE A 205 -9.18 10.35 10.53
N ALA A 206 -10.35 10.85 10.92
CA ALA A 206 -11.63 10.30 10.48
C ALA A 206 -12.76 11.34 10.39
N GLN A 207 -12.48 12.57 9.96
CA GLN A 207 -13.55 13.53 9.62
C GLN A 207 -14.58 12.91 8.66
N ALA A 208 -15.85 13.30 8.79
CA ALA A 208 -16.88 12.80 7.90
C ALA A 208 -16.56 13.23 6.47
N THR A 209 -16.57 12.28 5.54
CA THR A 209 -16.15 12.49 4.15
C THR A 209 -17.31 12.17 3.21
N ASN A 210 -17.38 12.89 2.09
CA ASN A 210 -18.43 12.77 1.07
C ASN A 210 -19.84 13.12 1.60
N ASN A 211 -19.90 14.08 2.53
CA ASN A 211 -21.12 14.61 3.16
C ASN A 211 -21.61 15.95 2.55
N GLY A 212 -20.85 16.55 1.63
CA GLY A 212 -21.11 17.88 1.06
C GLY A 212 -20.74 19.05 1.97
N GLU A 213 -20.05 18.80 3.09
CA GLU A 213 -19.57 19.78 4.05
C GLU A 213 -18.02 19.76 4.10
N GLY A 214 -17.42 20.86 4.56
CA GLY A 214 -16.02 20.95 4.96
C GLY A 214 -14.97 20.17 4.16
N VAL A 215 -14.35 19.19 4.82
CA VAL A 215 -13.06 18.55 4.46
C VAL A 215 -13.04 17.06 4.82
N ALA A 216 -12.24 16.28 4.09
CA ALA A 216 -12.17 14.84 4.24
C ALA A 216 -11.18 14.35 5.33
N GLY A 217 -11.52 13.24 6.00
CA GLY A 217 -10.63 12.47 6.88
C GLY A 217 -9.91 11.33 6.16
N VAL A 218 -8.73 10.92 6.65
CA VAL A 218 -7.92 9.84 6.04
C VAL A 218 -8.62 8.48 6.10
N ALA A 219 -9.09 8.08 7.29
CA ALA A 219 -9.77 6.83 7.57
C ALA A 219 -11.22 7.09 8.01
N PHE A 220 -12.01 7.74 7.15
CA PHE A 220 -13.35 8.27 7.46
C PHE A 220 -14.44 7.24 7.78
N GLU A 221 -14.19 5.92 7.63
CA GLU A 221 -15.09 4.87 8.13
C GLU A 221 -14.63 4.28 9.49
N ALA A 222 -13.50 4.74 10.03
CA ALA A 222 -13.00 4.36 11.36
C ALA A 222 -13.90 4.91 12.48
N THR A 223 -13.67 4.40 13.69
CA THR A 223 -14.37 4.83 14.91
C THR A 223 -13.37 5.45 15.87
N LEU A 224 -13.67 6.63 16.40
CA LEU A 224 -12.78 7.36 17.29
C LEU A 224 -13.10 7.06 18.77
N MET A 225 -12.07 6.99 19.60
CA MET A 225 -12.18 6.98 21.05
C MET A 225 -11.57 8.31 21.57
N PRO A 226 -12.39 9.26 22.04
CA PRO A 226 -11.89 10.52 22.57
C PRO A 226 -11.26 10.27 23.94
N VAL A 227 -10.00 10.64 24.13
CA VAL A 227 -9.31 10.49 25.42
C VAL A 227 -8.60 11.80 25.74
N LYS A 228 -9.11 12.54 26.72
CA LYS A 228 -8.54 13.84 27.09
C LYS A 228 -7.45 13.65 28.13
N VAL A 229 -6.24 14.07 27.77
CA VAL A 229 -5.01 14.02 28.59
C VAL A 229 -4.26 15.35 28.59
N LEU A 230 -4.70 16.31 27.78
CA LEU A 230 -4.20 17.67 27.73
C LEU A 230 -5.32 18.64 28.16
N ASN A 231 -4.98 19.60 29.01
CA ASN A 231 -5.88 20.65 29.46
C ASN A 231 -6.05 21.76 28.38
N HIS A 232 -6.89 22.76 28.69
CA HIS A 232 -7.13 23.94 27.86
C HIS A 232 -5.86 24.71 27.39
N PHE A 233 -4.71 24.51 28.02
CA PHE A 233 -3.42 25.10 27.59
C PHE A 233 -2.55 24.15 26.74
N GLY A 234 -3.06 22.98 26.37
CA GLY A 234 -2.32 21.95 25.62
C GLY A 234 -1.29 21.22 26.47
N GLY A 235 -1.36 21.35 27.80
CA GLY A 235 -0.45 20.71 28.75
C GLY A 235 -1.09 19.50 29.43
N GLY A 236 -0.30 18.44 29.63
CA GLY A 236 -0.70 17.24 30.37
C GLY A 236 0.45 16.68 31.18
N ASN A 237 0.19 15.65 31.99
CA ASN A 237 1.21 15.03 32.83
C ASN A 237 1.46 13.55 32.48
N THR A 238 2.63 13.03 32.83
CA THR A 238 3.07 11.69 32.39
C THR A 238 2.31 10.53 33.02
N ALA A 239 1.60 10.74 34.14
CA ALA A 239 0.77 9.72 34.75
C ALA A 239 -0.53 9.54 33.94
N ASP A 240 -1.28 10.64 33.72
CA ASP A 240 -2.51 10.67 32.93
C ASP A 240 -2.29 10.06 31.54
N ILE A 241 -1.21 10.46 30.85
CA ILE A 241 -0.87 9.94 29.52
C ILE A 241 -0.57 8.43 29.58
N ALA A 242 0.16 7.96 30.61
CA ALA A 242 0.49 6.54 30.73
C ALA A 242 -0.73 5.67 31.06
N ASP A 243 -1.66 6.17 31.88
CA ASP A 243 -2.89 5.45 32.21
C ASP A 243 -3.93 5.54 31.09
N ALA A 244 -4.00 6.65 30.36
CA ALA A 244 -4.78 6.78 29.13
C ALA A 244 -4.33 5.79 28.04
N ILE A 245 -3.02 5.56 27.87
CA ILE A 245 -2.49 4.55 26.94
C ILE A 245 -2.96 3.14 27.34
N ARG A 246 -2.95 2.81 28.64
CA ARG A 246 -3.46 1.52 29.15
C ARG A 246 -4.97 1.40 28.97
N PHE A 247 -5.71 2.45 29.33
CA PHE A 247 -7.16 2.54 29.16
C PHE A 247 -7.57 2.31 27.70
N ALA A 248 -6.96 3.02 26.75
CA ALA A 248 -7.28 2.87 25.33
C ALA A 248 -7.04 1.43 24.85
N ALA A 249 -5.93 0.81 25.25
CA ALA A 249 -5.64 -0.58 24.92
C ALA A 249 -6.62 -1.57 25.56
N ASP A 250 -7.07 -1.32 26.79
CA ASP A 250 -8.05 -2.16 27.50
C ASP A 250 -9.51 -1.92 27.07
N LYS A 251 -9.81 -0.77 26.46
CA LYS A 251 -11.11 -0.44 25.85
C LYS A 251 -11.20 -0.80 24.37
N GLY A 252 -10.20 -1.51 23.83
CA GLY A 252 -10.25 -2.09 22.49
C GLY A 252 -9.87 -1.15 21.35
N ALA A 253 -9.08 -0.10 21.62
CA ALA A 253 -8.41 0.65 20.56
C ALA A 253 -7.44 -0.27 19.79
N ASN A 254 -7.42 -0.17 18.46
CA ASN A 254 -6.43 -0.83 17.61
C ASN A 254 -5.22 0.08 17.35
N VAL A 255 -5.45 1.38 17.34
CA VAL A 255 -4.42 2.42 17.17
C VAL A 255 -4.59 3.47 18.26
N ILE A 256 -3.47 3.95 18.80
CA ILE A 256 -3.38 5.09 19.73
C ILE A 256 -2.60 6.20 19.04
N ASN A 257 -3.22 7.36 18.83
CA ASN A 257 -2.58 8.57 18.34
C ASN A 257 -2.17 9.47 19.49
N LEU A 258 -0.87 9.78 19.58
CA LEU A 258 -0.26 10.71 20.53
C LEU A 258 0.37 11.88 19.76
N SER A 259 -0.46 12.87 19.41
CA SER A 259 -0.03 14.12 18.74
C SER A 259 0.63 15.12 19.70
N LEU A 260 1.26 14.59 20.75
CA LEU A 260 1.87 15.29 21.86
C LEU A 260 3.32 14.81 22.06
N GLY A 261 4.14 15.59 22.76
CA GLY A 261 5.50 15.20 23.08
C GLY A 261 6.21 16.16 24.02
N GLY A 262 7.32 15.69 24.59
CA GLY A 262 8.20 16.46 25.46
C GLY A 262 8.65 15.69 26.70
N GLY A 263 9.25 16.43 27.64
CA GLY A 263 9.78 15.87 28.88
C GLY A 263 11.04 15.00 28.69
N ALA A 264 11.37 14.25 29.74
CA ALA A 264 12.47 13.29 29.75
C ALA A 264 11.95 11.84 29.69
N TYR A 265 12.85 10.88 29.53
CA TYR A 265 12.50 9.46 29.58
C TYR A 265 11.77 9.12 30.89
N SER A 266 10.59 8.50 30.77
CA SER A 266 9.77 8.02 31.89
C SER A 266 9.52 6.53 31.73
N GLN A 267 10.01 5.74 32.68
CA GLN A 267 9.79 4.29 32.71
C GLN A 267 8.29 3.93 32.76
N VAL A 268 7.47 4.75 33.42
CA VAL A 268 6.01 4.54 33.54
C VAL A 268 5.32 4.65 32.18
N MET A 269 5.74 5.61 31.36
CA MET A 269 5.20 5.85 30.02
C MET A 269 5.77 4.84 29.01
N ALA A 270 7.06 4.50 29.10
CA ALA A 270 7.67 3.41 28.32
C ALA A 270 6.93 2.08 28.53
N SER A 271 6.64 1.72 29.78
CA SER A 271 5.89 0.51 30.13
C SER A 271 4.41 0.58 29.74
N ALA A 272 3.84 1.77 29.51
CA ALA A 272 2.48 1.92 28.96
C ALA A 272 2.46 1.65 27.45
N VAL A 273 3.43 2.20 26.70
CA VAL A 273 3.62 1.93 25.26
C VAL A 273 3.85 0.43 25.03
N GLU A 274 4.72 -0.20 25.83
CA GLU A 274 4.97 -1.64 25.76
C GLU A 274 3.71 -2.47 26.08
N TYR A 275 2.89 -2.04 27.04
CA TYR A 275 1.62 -2.69 27.38
C TYR A 275 0.62 -2.64 26.21
N ALA A 276 0.43 -1.46 25.61
CA ALA A 276 -0.42 -1.29 24.44
C ALA A 276 0.06 -2.18 23.27
N ARG A 277 1.37 -2.20 22.98
CA ARG A 277 1.92 -3.10 21.95
C ARG A 277 1.62 -4.57 22.25
N LYS A 278 1.81 -5.02 23.49
CA LYS A 278 1.52 -6.39 23.94
C LYS A 278 0.04 -6.76 23.85
N LYS A 279 -0.87 -5.79 23.88
CA LYS A 279 -2.31 -5.94 23.62
C LYS A 279 -2.67 -5.98 22.13
N GLY A 280 -1.69 -5.83 21.24
CA GLY A 280 -1.92 -5.77 19.78
C GLY A 280 -2.29 -4.38 19.27
N VAL A 281 -1.95 -3.33 20.01
CA VAL A 281 -2.33 -1.94 19.70
C VAL A 281 -1.13 -1.17 19.16
N THR A 282 -1.28 -0.52 17.99
CA THR A 282 -0.22 0.31 17.41
C THR A 282 -0.23 1.69 18.06
N VAL A 283 0.87 2.07 18.71
CA VAL A 283 1.05 3.42 19.26
C VAL A 283 1.77 4.27 18.22
N VAL A 284 1.22 5.43 17.85
CA VAL A 284 1.78 6.35 16.85
C VAL A 284 1.96 7.72 17.50
N ALA A 285 3.17 8.29 17.43
CA ALA A 285 3.54 9.46 18.22
C ALA A 285 4.34 10.51 17.43
N ALA A 286 4.15 11.78 17.80
CA ALA A 286 4.81 12.93 17.21
C ALA A 286 6.31 12.99 17.59
N ALA A 287 7.20 13.15 16.60
CA ALA A 287 8.64 13.20 16.85
C ALA A 287 9.11 14.46 17.62
N GLY A 288 8.28 15.49 17.72
CA GLY A 288 8.58 16.76 18.40
C GLY A 288 8.74 17.94 17.43
N ASN A 289 8.50 19.16 17.92
CA ASN A 289 8.46 20.38 17.12
C ASN A 289 9.67 21.32 17.37
N GLY A 290 10.79 20.78 17.86
CA GLY A 290 11.98 21.53 18.25
C GLY A 290 13.03 21.75 17.13
N GLY A 291 12.82 21.25 15.91
CA GLY A 291 13.74 21.42 14.78
C GLY A 291 15.12 20.80 14.99
N ARG A 292 15.21 19.74 15.80
CA ARG A 292 16.47 19.19 16.35
C ARG A 292 16.67 17.71 16.01
N ALA A 293 17.94 17.29 15.97
CA ALA A 293 18.38 15.91 15.84
C ALA A 293 18.15 15.09 17.14
N THR A 294 16.93 15.15 17.69
CA THR A 294 16.51 14.41 18.88
C THR A 294 15.00 14.21 18.82
N VAL A 295 14.56 12.95 18.68
CA VAL A 295 13.15 12.57 18.76
C VAL A 295 12.69 12.67 20.22
N GLU A 296 11.51 13.24 20.44
CA GLU A 296 10.94 13.46 21.77
C GLU A 296 10.13 12.25 22.25
N PHE A 297 9.90 12.14 23.56
CA PHE A 297 8.98 11.13 24.11
C PHE A 297 7.53 11.64 23.97
N PRO A 298 6.55 10.77 23.64
CA PRO A 298 6.63 9.30 23.64
C PRO A 298 7.15 8.65 22.35
N ALA A 299 7.39 9.39 21.26
CA ALA A 299 7.85 8.82 19.99
C ALA A 299 9.19 8.07 20.09
N ALA A 300 10.11 8.54 20.93
CA ALA A 300 11.40 7.87 21.14
C ALA A 300 11.34 6.56 21.99
N TYR A 301 10.16 6.08 22.40
CA TYR A 301 10.05 4.78 23.08
C TYR A 301 10.00 3.60 22.09
N PRO A 302 10.79 2.54 22.30
CA PRO A 302 10.67 1.31 21.53
C PRO A 302 9.23 0.76 21.54
N GLY A 303 8.67 0.55 20.35
CA GLY A 303 7.31 0.03 20.17
C GLY A 303 6.23 1.09 19.94
N ALA A 304 6.57 2.38 19.98
CA ALA A 304 5.82 3.44 19.32
C ALA A 304 6.37 3.67 17.90
N VAL A 305 5.51 4.11 16.97
CA VAL A 305 5.87 4.55 15.64
C VAL A 305 6.13 6.06 15.68
N ALA A 306 7.39 6.47 15.50
CA ALA A 306 7.81 7.86 15.53
C ALA A 306 7.58 8.56 14.18
N VAL A 307 6.89 9.70 14.20
CA VAL A 307 6.45 10.41 12.98
C VAL A 307 7.05 11.81 12.86
N SER A 308 7.79 12.06 11.77
CA SER A 308 8.29 13.40 11.39
C SER A 308 7.33 14.10 10.43
N ALA A 309 7.44 15.43 10.35
CA ALA A 309 6.57 16.27 9.53
C ALA A 309 7.26 16.72 8.23
N VAL A 310 6.57 16.59 7.11
CA VAL A 310 6.93 17.24 5.83
C VAL A 310 5.98 18.38 5.46
N GLY A 311 6.49 19.36 4.71
CA GLY A 311 5.71 20.40 4.06
C GLY A 311 5.09 19.96 2.72
N PRO A 312 4.37 20.86 2.02
CA PRO A 312 3.70 20.55 0.75
C PRO A 312 4.60 20.13 -0.42
N ASP A 313 5.91 20.35 -0.33
CA ASP A 313 6.92 19.91 -1.29
C ASP A 313 7.54 18.53 -0.94
N GLY A 314 7.09 17.89 0.14
CA GLY A 314 7.63 16.62 0.63
C GLY A 314 8.96 16.75 1.36
N MET A 315 9.47 17.98 1.55
CA MET A 315 10.69 18.23 2.32
C MET A 315 10.38 18.26 3.82
N LEU A 316 11.34 17.79 4.64
CA LEU A 316 11.26 17.88 6.10
C LEU A 316 10.94 19.32 6.54
N ALA A 317 9.88 19.48 7.34
CA ALA A 317 9.49 20.77 7.87
C ALA A 317 10.54 21.26 8.90
N PRO A 318 10.91 22.55 8.94
CA PRO A 318 12.06 23.01 9.74
C PRO A 318 11.88 22.87 11.25
N TYR A 319 10.63 22.81 11.71
CA TYR A 319 10.31 22.57 13.11
C TYR A 319 10.32 21.07 13.44
N SER A 320 10.29 20.16 12.47
CA SER A 320 10.26 18.73 12.74
C SER A 320 11.57 18.33 13.41
N SER A 321 11.45 17.74 14.60
CA SER A 321 12.53 16.93 15.16
C SER A 321 12.74 15.67 14.32
N TYR A 322 13.95 15.12 14.38
CA TYR A 322 14.42 14.01 13.56
C TYR A 322 15.52 13.23 14.31
N GLY A 323 15.87 12.01 13.87
CA GLY A 323 16.88 11.20 14.55
C GLY A 323 16.82 9.70 14.25
N LYS A 324 17.59 8.91 15.00
CA LYS A 324 17.71 7.45 14.83
C LYS A 324 16.49 6.66 15.31
N GLU A 325 15.67 7.27 16.16
CA GLU A 325 14.40 6.72 16.64
C GLU A 325 13.24 6.95 15.66
N LEU A 326 13.47 7.63 14.53
CA LEU A 326 12.42 7.97 13.57
C LEU A 326 12.04 6.79 12.66
N ASP A 327 10.74 6.50 12.55
CA ASP A 327 10.24 5.40 11.72
C ASP A 327 9.72 5.86 10.35
N ILE A 328 8.99 6.97 10.27
CA ILE A 328 8.34 7.42 9.02
C ILE A 328 8.08 8.93 9.01
N ALA A 329 7.98 9.53 7.82
CA ALA A 329 7.56 10.92 7.64
C ALA A 329 6.12 11.01 7.11
N ALA A 330 5.36 12.03 7.50
CA ALA A 330 4.01 12.27 7.01
C ALA A 330 3.68 13.77 6.87
N PRO A 331 2.61 14.16 6.16
CA PRO A 331 2.24 15.56 5.96
C PRO A 331 1.95 16.29 7.29
N GLY A 332 2.83 17.19 7.70
CA GLY A 332 2.65 18.03 8.89
C GLY A 332 2.50 19.51 8.59
N GLY A 333 2.85 19.95 7.37
CA GLY A 333 2.65 21.31 6.87
C GLY A 333 3.83 22.26 7.07
N ASP A 334 3.78 23.40 6.40
CA ASP A 334 4.78 24.48 6.44
C ASP A 334 4.11 25.84 6.18
N LYS A 335 3.57 26.47 7.23
CA LYS A 335 2.86 27.76 7.15
C LYS A 335 3.74 28.96 6.82
N ARG A 336 5.07 28.79 6.71
CA ARG A 336 5.93 29.80 6.06
C ARG A 336 5.53 30.02 4.59
N ARG A 337 4.77 29.07 4.02
CA ARG A 337 4.18 29.15 2.67
C ARG A 337 2.75 29.71 2.66
N GLY A 338 2.25 30.25 3.78
CA GLY A 338 0.86 30.68 3.97
C GLY A 338 -0.03 29.57 4.56
N ASP A 339 -1.29 29.89 4.85
CA ASP A 339 -2.24 28.94 5.46
C ASP A 339 -2.53 27.72 4.57
N GLN A 340 -2.47 27.87 3.25
CA GLN A 340 -2.52 26.77 2.28
C GLN A 340 -1.36 25.75 2.42
N GLY A 341 -0.28 26.13 3.12
CA GLY A 341 0.82 25.23 3.44
C GLY A 341 0.61 24.39 4.70
N GLY A 342 -0.41 24.68 5.51
CA GLY A 342 -0.79 23.88 6.67
C GLY A 342 -1.70 22.70 6.32
N ILE A 343 -2.07 21.93 7.35
CA ILE A 343 -3.10 20.89 7.27
C ILE A 343 -4.43 21.52 7.70
N LEU A 344 -5.40 21.57 6.78
CA LEU A 344 -6.73 22.15 6.99
C LEU A 344 -7.68 21.09 7.55
N GLN A 345 -8.27 21.34 8.72
CA GLN A 345 -9.37 20.53 9.28
C GLN A 345 -10.43 21.41 9.96
N ASN A 346 -11.60 20.83 10.26
CA ASN A 346 -12.57 21.46 11.16
C ASN A 346 -12.03 21.42 12.60
N THR A 347 -12.21 22.50 13.34
CA THR A 347 -11.89 22.59 14.76
C THR A 347 -12.69 23.73 15.41
N LEU A 348 -12.59 23.90 16.72
CA LEU A 348 -13.23 24.98 17.47
C LEU A 348 -12.41 26.29 17.42
N ASP A 349 -13.09 27.42 17.59
CA ASP A 349 -12.46 28.71 17.88
C ASP A 349 -11.96 28.67 19.34
N PRO A 350 -10.64 28.78 19.64
CA PRO A 350 -10.13 28.66 21.01
C PRO A 350 -10.66 29.74 21.99
N ARG A 351 -11.44 30.71 21.50
CA ARG A 351 -12.12 31.75 22.28
C ARG A 351 -13.57 31.40 22.62
N ASP A 352 -14.15 30.40 21.96
CA ASP A 352 -15.55 29.99 22.07
C ASP A 352 -15.70 28.53 21.64
N VAL A 353 -15.75 27.62 22.62
CA VAL A 353 -15.89 26.17 22.43
C VAL A 353 -17.20 25.74 21.76
N SER A 354 -18.16 26.65 21.61
CA SER A 354 -19.43 26.41 20.89
C SER A 354 -19.34 26.73 19.39
N ARG A 355 -18.23 27.35 18.94
CA ARG A 355 -18.04 27.86 17.59
C ARG A 355 -16.98 27.08 16.82
N PHE A 356 -17.30 26.70 15.58
CA PHE A 356 -16.40 25.94 14.71
C PHE A 356 -15.84 26.77 13.55
N VAL A 357 -14.64 26.40 13.13
CA VAL A 357 -13.87 27.01 12.05
C VAL A 357 -13.12 25.92 11.26
N TYR A 358 -12.82 26.17 9.99
CA TYR A 358 -11.84 25.38 9.25
C TYR A 358 -10.48 26.07 9.36
N ALA A 359 -9.50 25.41 9.99
CA ALA A 359 -8.22 26.02 10.34
C ALA A 359 -7.02 25.19 9.84
N SER A 360 -6.03 25.89 9.27
CA SER A 360 -4.76 25.29 8.86
C SER A 360 -3.75 25.29 10.00
N TYR A 361 -3.40 24.12 10.52
CA TYR A 361 -2.35 23.95 11.54
C TYR A 361 -1.05 23.43 10.91
N GLN A 362 0.05 23.45 11.68
CA GLN A 362 1.29 22.77 11.33
C GLN A 362 1.88 22.08 12.56
N GLY A 363 2.55 20.95 12.36
CA GLY A 363 3.24 20.24 13.43
C GLY A 363 3.51 18.78 13.08
N THR A 364 4.44 18.15 13.81
CA THR A 364 4.50 16.69 13.90
C THR A 364 3.18 16.13 14.44
N SER A 365 2.51 16.87 15.32
CA SER A 365 1.12 16.66 15.76
C SER A 365 0.07 16.53 14.64
N MET A 366 0.29 17.14 13.48
CA MET A 366 -0.57 16.98 12.30
C MET A 366 -0.07 15.87 11.36
N ALA A 367 1.20 15.50 11.43
CA ALA A 367 1.77 14.37 10.68
C ALA A 367 1.35 13.01 11.28
N THR A 368 1.42 12.87 12.61
CA THR A 368 1.02 11.67 13.39
C THR A 368 -0.36 11.11 13.02
N PRO A 369 -1.46 11.90 12.96
CA PRO A 369 -2.79 11.38 12.66
C PRO A 369 -2.92 10.79 11.25
N HIS A 370 -2.14 11.24 10.26
CA HIS A 370 -2.11 10.59 8.95
C HIS A 370 -1.59 9.14 9.06
N VAL A 371 -0.52 8.92 9.83
CA VAL A 371 0.06 7.59 10.06
C VAL A 371 -0.89 6.73 10.90
N ALA A 372 -1.51 7.30 11.94
CA ALA A 372 -2.48 6.59 12.78
C ALA A 372 -3.72 6.14 11.97
N ALA A 373 -4.18 6.97 11.04
CA ALA A 373 -5.30 6.63 10.16
C ALA A 373 -4.95 5.57 9.11
N VAL A 374 -3.76 5.63 8.49
CA VAL A 374 -3.30 4.55 7.59
C VAL A 374 -3.08 3.25 8.36
N ALA A 375 -2.56 3.30 9.59
CA ALA A 375 -2.51 2.15 10.50
C ALA A 375 -3.91 1.56 10.76
N ALA A 376 -4.93 2.41 10.93
CA ALA A 376 -6.31 1.96 11.08
C ALA A 376 -6.85 1.29 9.81
N MET A 377 -6.53 1.82 8.63
CA MET A 377 -6.87 1.20 7.34
C MET A 377 -6.17 -0.15 7.14
N LEU A 378 -4.96 -0.34 7.68
CA LEU A 378 -4.23 -1.62 7.66
C LEU A 378 -4.88 -2.66 8.57
N TYR A 379 -5.31 -2.30 9.78
CA TYR A 379 -6.12 -3.17 10.63
C TYR A 379 -7.44 -3.56 9.94
N ALA A 380 -8.12 -2.60 9.32
CA ALA A 380 -9.36 -2.83 8.57
C ALA A 380 -9.13 -3.69 7.32
N ALA A 381 -7.89 -3.76 6.80
CA ALA A 381 -7.49 -4.62 5.70
C ALA A 381 -7.01 -6.01 6.16
N GLY A 382 -6.99 -6.28 7.47
CA GLY A 382 -6.77 -7.60 8.05
C GLY A 382 -5.47 -7.79 8.85
N ALA A 383 -4.66 -6.74 9.04
CA ALA A 383 -3.45 -6.81 9.85
C ALA A 383 -3.75 -7.27 11.28
N LYS A 384 -2.91 -8.17 11.83
CA LYS A 384 -3.16 -8.85 13.11
C LYS A 384 -2.52 -8.18 14.32
N GLY A 385 -1.67 -7.17 14.13
CA GLY A 385 -1.02 -6.45 15.20
C GLY A 385 0.06 -5.47 14.73
N PRO A 386 0.76 -4.82 15.66
CA PRO A 386 1.66 -3.70 15.37
C PRO A 386 2.79 -4.05 14.40
N ASP A 387 3.38 -5.24 14.51
CA ASP A 387 4.48 -5.69 13.64
C ASP A 387 4.07 -5.74 12.15
N GLU A 388 2.85 -6.21 11.85
CA GLU A 388 2.33 -6.28 10.46
C GLU A 388 1.97 -4.88 9.93
N VAL A 389 1.46 -4.00 10.79
CA VAL A 389 1.16 -2.60 10.45
C VAL A 389 2.43 -1.83 10.15
N GLU A 390 3.45 -1.93 11.01
CA GLU A 390 4.75 -1.30 10.81
C GLU A 390 5.44 -1.81 9.55
N GLN A 391 5.48 -3.14 9.36
CA GLN A 391 6.04 -3.71 8.14
C GLN A 391 5.34 -3.19 6.89
N ALA A 392 4.01 -3.08 6.90
CA ALA A 392 3.24 -2.59 5.76
C ALA A 392 3.49 -1.09 5.49
N LEU A 393 3.50 -0.25 6.54
CA LEU A 393 3.83 1.18 6.46
C LEU A 393 5.23 1.41 5.89
N TYR A 394 6.24 0.70 6.41
CA TYR A 394 7.64 0.88 6.02
C TYR A 394 7.93 0.32 4.62
N ALA A 395 7.26 -0.76 4.22
CA ALA A 395 7.35 -1.30 2.87
C ALA A 395 6.62 -0.42 1.83
N GLY A 396 5.53 0.24 2.23
CA GLY A 396 4.78 1.17 1.38
C GLY A 396 5.41 2.56 1.26
N ALA A 397 6.22 2.98 2.24
CA ALA A 397 6.79 4.33 2.30
C ALA A 397 7.58 4.71 1.04
N LYS A 398 7.32 5.92 0.52
CA LYS A 398 8.05 6.53 -0.59
C LYS A 398 9.43 6.97 -0.09
N LYS A 399 10.44 6.17 -0.41
CA LYS A 399 11.84 6.35 0.00
C LYS A 399 12.43 7.67 -0.49
N SER A 400 13.35 8.21 0.30
CA SER A 400 14.16 9.38 -0.07
C SER A 400 15.52 8.92 -0.62
N ALA A 401 15.88 9.40 -1.82
CA ALA A 401 17.19 9.20 -2.46
C ALA A 401 17.72 7.74 -2.44
N ASP A 402 16.88 6.77 -2.80
CA ASP A 402 17.16 5.33 -2.84
C ASP A 402 17.58 4.67 -1.51
N GLN A 403 17.59 5.42 -0.40
CA GLN A 403 17.92 4.89 0.93
C GLN A 403 16.73 4.12 1.51
N ALA A 404 17.00 3.00 2.17
CA ALA A 404 15.97 2.19 2.83
C ALA A 404 15.47 2.80 4.16
N TRP A 405 16.27 3.70 4.75
CA TRP A 405 15.97 4.46 5.96
C TRP A 405 16.88 5.69 6.06
N SER A 406 16.43 6.80 6.66
CA SER A 406 17.22 8.00 6.94
C SER A 406 16.78 8.70 8.23
N GLU A 407 17.68 9.43 8.91
CA GLU A 407 17.34 10.15 10.16
C GLU A 407 16.22 11.19 10.02
N GLN A 408 16.00 11.72 8.81
CA GLN A 408 15.01 12.77 8.53
C GLN A 408 13.64 12.23 8.14
N TYR A 409 13.59 11.11 7.40
CA TYR A 409 12.35 10.58 6.83
C TYR A 409 11.97 9.20 7.38
N GLY A 410 12.78 8.62 8.27
CA GLY A 410 12.67 7.22 8.64
C GLY A 410 12.76 6.35 7.38
N HIS A 411 11.85 5.40 7.24
CA HIS A 411 11.69 4.56 6.04
C HIS A 411 11.19 5.31 4.79
N GLY A 412 10.71 6.55 4.93
CA GLY A 412 10.27 7.39 3.82
C GLY A 412 9.01 8.18 4.14
N LEU A 413 8.46 8.83 3.12
CA LEU A 413 7.18 9.52 3.20
C LEU A 413 6.02 8.50 3.12
N LEU A 414 5.06 8.61 4.03
CA LEU A 414 3.85 7.79 4.09
C LEU A 414 3.15 7.69 2.73
N ASN A 415 2.75 6.48 2.36
CA ASN A 415 1.92 6.21 1.18
C ASN A 415 0.85 5.18 1.55
N ALA A 416 -0.42 5.58 1.56
CA ALA A 416 -1.53 4.75 2.01
C ALA A 416 -1.85 3.61 1.03
N GLU A 417 -1.80 3.88 -0.28
CA GLU A 417 -2.05 2.89 -1.33
C GLU A 417 -1.02 1.76 -1.27
N ALA A 418 0.27 2.12 -1.29
CA ALA A 418 1.37 1.16 -1.28
C ALA A 418 1.45 0.39 0.04
N SER A 419 1.07 0.99 1.17
CA SER A 419 0.96 0.29 2.46
C SER A 419 -0.17 -0.76 2.44
N LEU A 420 -1.35 -0.42 1.91
CA LEU A 420 -2.45 -1.37 1.76
C LEU A 420 -2.12 -2.49 0.75
N ALA A 421 -1.39 -2.16 -0.31
CA ALA A 421 -0.91 -3.12 -1.30
C ALA A 421 0.13 -4.08 -0.71
N SER A 422 1.07 -3.59 0.11
CA SER A 422 2.13 -4.41 0.72
C SER A 422 1.55 -5.44 1.72
N LEU A 423 0.53 -5.07 2.50
CA LEU A 423 -0.17 -5.99 3.40
C LEU A 423 -0.84 -7.15 2.63
N ARG A 424 -1.53 -6.87 1.51
CA ARG A 424 -2.10 -7.91 0.63
C ARG A 424 -1.00 -8.71 -0.10
N GLY A 425 0.16 -8.10 -0.33
CA GLY A 425 1.38 -8.76 -0.83
C GLY A 425 1.93 -9.86 0.08
N GLY A 426 1.52 -9.92 1.35
CA GLY A 426 1.78 -11.07 2.24
C GLY A 426 0.99 -12.33 1.88
N GLY A 427 0.01 -12.24 0.95
CA GLY A 427 -0.84 -13.32 0.49
C GLY A 427 -0.69 -13.69 -0.99
N SER A 428 0.18 -13.02 -1.75
CA SER A 428 0.57 -13.53 -3.06
C SER A 428 1.43 -14.78 -2.87
N ALA A 429 1.06 -15.87 -3.53
CA ALA A 429 1.86 -17.08 -3.52
C ALA A 429 3.27 -16.73 -4.00
N GLN A 430 4.28 -17.01 -3.17
CA GLN A 430 5.68 -16.77 -3.53
C GLN A 430 6.13 -17.82 -4.55
N TRP A 431 5.65 -17.68 -5.79
CA TRP A 431 6.12 -18.43 -6.94
C TRP A 431 7.62 -18.25 -7.27
N PRO A 432 8.35 -17.18 -6.88
CA PRO A 432 9.77 -17.05 -7.20
C PRO A 432 10.66 -18.25 -6.78
N PRO A 433 10.59 -18.79 -5.53
CA PRO A 433 11.17 -20.08 -5.19
C PRO A 433 10.89 -21.23 -6.17
N LEU A 434 9.68 -21.33 -6.73
CA LEU A 434 9.32 -22.34 -7.73
C LEU A 434 9.94 -22.02 -9.09
N TYR A 435 9.93 -20.77 -9.54
CA TYR A 435 10.60 -20.37 -10.79
C TYR A 435 12.12 -20.66 -10.73
N TRP A 436 12.77 -20.40 -9.58
CA TRP A 436 14.15 -20.79 -9.34
C TRP A 436 14.33 -22.32 -9.36
N ALA A 437 13.44 -23.10 -8.74
CA ALA A 437 13.49 -24.56 -8.81
C ALA A 437 13.33 -25.10 -10.25
N LEU A 438 12.42 -24.51 -11.05
CA LEU A 438 12.17 -24.88 -12.44
C LEU A 438 13.34 -24.50 -13.35
N ALA A 439 13.94 -23.32 -13.16
CA ALA A 439 15.14 -22.90 -13.89
C ALA A 439 16.36 -23.79 -13.58
N LEU A 440 16.56 -24.14 -12.30
CA LEU A 440 17.61 -25.07 -11.89
C LEU A 440 17.36 -26.50 -12.42
N LEU A 441 16.10 -26.94 -12.48
CA LEU A 441 15.72 -28.20 -13.11
C LEU A 441 16.04 -28.20 -14.61
N ALA A 442 15.68 -27.13 -15.33
CA ALA A 442 16.02 -26.97 -16.74
C ALA A 442 17.54 -27.03 -16.97
N PHE A 443 18.32 -26.33 -16.12
CA PHE A 443 19.78 -26.40 -16.14
C PHE A 443 20.30 -27.84 -15.92
N VAL A 444 19.79 -28.56 -14.91
CA VAL A 444 20.17 -29.96 -14.67
C VAL A 444 19.83 -30.84 -15.88
N LEU A 445 18.64 -30.70 -16.47
CA LEU A 445 18.22 -31.48 -17.65
C LEU A 445 19.09 -31.21 -18.89
N LEU A 446 19.49 -29.95 -19.12
CA LEU A 446 20.36 -29.56 -20.23
C LEU A 446 21.76 -30.19 -20.10
N THR A 447 22.30 -30.32 -18.87
CA THR A 447 23.60 -30.96 -18.61
C THR A 447 23.60 -32.50 -18.75
N LEU A 448 22.46 -33.15 -18.98
CA LEU A 448 22.38 -34.60 -19.19
C LEU A 448 22.64 -34.97 -20.68
N ARG A 449 23.60 -35.89 -20.90
CA ARG A 449 23.94 -36.42 -22.24
C ARG A 449 22.79 -37.22 -22.87
N GLY A 450 22.70 -37.14 -24.19
CA GLY A 450 21.46 -37.32 -24.98
C GLY A 450 20.79 -38.70 -25.07
N ARG A 451 21.08 -39.68 -24.19
CA ARG A 451 20.38 -40.99 -24.20
C ARG A 451 19.36 -41.20 -23.06
N ALA A 452 19.30 -40.30 -22.07
CA ALA A 452 18.39 -40.47 -20.93
C ALA A 452 17.13 -39.55 -20.95
N ARG A 453 17.11 -38.52 -21.81
CA ARG A 453 16.14 -37.39 -21.74
C ARG A 453 14.65 -37.79 -21.69
N PRO A 454 14.12 -38.76 -22.48
CA PRO A 454 12.69 -39.08 -22.45
C PRO A 454 12.20 -39.65 -21.10
N GLY A 455 13.08 -40.36 -20.39
CA GLY A 455 12.72 -41.01 -19.12
C GLY A 455 12.58 -40.02 -17.95
N TYR A 456 13.33 -38.91 -17.97
CA TYR A 456 13.29 -37.90 -16.90
C TYR A 456 12.00 -37.09 -16.94
N LEU A 457 11.52 -36.69 -18.14
CA LEU A 457 10.30 -35.91 -18.31
C LEU A 457 9.08 -36.62 -17.67
N ASN A 458 8.97 -37.94 -17.82
CA ASN A 458 7.91 -38.77 -17.23
C ASN A 458 7.99 -38.91 -15.69
N VAL A 459 9.06 -38.43 -15.03
CA VAL A 459 9.13 -38.32 -13.56
C VAL A 459 8.60 -36.96 -13.10
N LEU A 460 8.79 -35.90 -13.89
CA LEU A 460 8.44 -34.53 -13.53
C LEU A 460 6.92 -34.30 -13.41
N VAL A 461 6.11 -35.07 -14.14
CA VAL A 461 4.64 -35.01 -14.09
C VAL A 461 4.05 -35.90 -12.99
N ARG A 462 4.87 -36.64 -12.22
CA ARG A 462 4.36 -37.54 -11.18
C ARG A 462 3.98 -36.75 -9.92
N PRO A 463 2.81 -36.99 -9.30
CA PRO A 463 2.47 -36.41 -7.99
C PRO A 463 3.54 -36.68 -6.93
N ALA A 464 4.15 -37.87 -6.97
CA ALA A 464 5.26 -38.27 -6.11
C ALA A 464 6.57 -37.47 -6.30
N PHE A 465 6.66 -36.57 -7.29
CA PHE A 465 7.74 -35.60 -7.46
C PHE A 465 7.24 -34.16 -7.24
N LEU A 466 6.08 -33.83 -7.82
CA LEU A 466 5.48 -32.49 -7.75
C LEU A 466 5.07 -32.07 -6.34
N ILE A 467 4.47 -32.97 -5.54
CA ILE A 467 3.99 -32.61 -4.20
C ILE A 467 5.16 -32.21 -3.27
N PRO A 468 6.25 -32.99 -3.14
CA PRO A 468 7.41 -32.57 -2.34
C PRO A 468 8.12 -31.33 -2.89
N LEU A 469 8.14 -31.13 -4.21
CA LEU A 469 8.70 -29.93 -4.85
C LEU A 469 7.91 -28.67 -4.48
N LEU A 470 6.58 -28.72 -4.54
CA LEU A 470 5.72 -27.59 -4.17
C LEU A 470 5.80 -27.31 -2.66
N LEU A 471 5.76 -28.34 -1.82
CA LEU A 471 5.85 -28.18 -0.36
C LEU A 471 7.18 -27.56 0.10
N SER A 472 8.29 -27.82 -0.61
CA SER A 472 9.59 -27.22 -0.26
C SER A 472 9.87 -25.86 -0.91
N THR A 473 9.15 -25.48 -1.99
CA THR A 473 9.30 -24.16 -2.63
C THR A 473 8.29 -23.13 -2.13
N VAL A 474 6.99 -23.49 -2.11
CA VAL A 474 5.87 -22.55 -1.94
C VAL A 474 4.89 -22.96 -0.84
N GLY A 475 5.06 -24.15 -0.26
CA GLY A 475 4.11 -24.73 0.69
C GLY A 475 2.76 -25.08 0.05
N ALA A 476 1.81 -25.54 0.86
CA ALA A 476 0.43 -25.70 0.45
C ALA A 476 -0.36 -24.39 0.65
N PHE A 477 0.13 -23.29 0.05
CA PHE A 477 -0.37 -21.92 0.27
C PHE A 477 -1.90 -21.79 0.09
N PHE A 478 -2.47 -22.55 -0.86
CA PHE A 478 -3.90 -22.60 -1.16
C PHE A 478 -4.77 -23.07 0.01
N LEU A 479 -4.22 -23.80 0.99
CA LEU A 479 -4.95 -24.20 2.19
C LEU A 479 -5.41 -22.99 3.01
N ARG A 480 -4.72 -21.83 2.95
CA ARG A 480 -5.23 -20.59 3.56
C ARG A 480 -6.50 -20.08 2.88
N GLY A 481 -6.63 -20.26 1.56
CA GLY A 481 -7.82 -19.86 0.81
C GLY A 481 -9.04 -20.74 1.10
N TRP A 482 -8.83 -22.04 1.33
CA TRP A 482 -9.92 -23.00 1.60
C TRP A 482 -10.24 -23.19 3.08
N PHE A 483 -9.28 -22.97 3.99
CA PHE A 483 -9.41 -23.28 5.42
C PHE A 483 -8.94 -22.15 6.34
N GLY A 484 -8.69 -20.94 5.84
CA GLY A 484 -8.17 -19.80 6.61
C GLY A 484 -9.08 -19.22 7.71
N GLY A 485 -10.27 -19.79 7.90
CA GLY A 485 -11.18 -19.52 9.03
C GLY A 485 -11.19 -20.61 10.10
N ALA A 486 -10.32 -21.62 10.03
CA ALA A 486 -10.22 -22.66 11.04
C ALA A 486 -9.50 -22.14 12.30
N GLU A 487 -10.11 -22.30 13.48
CA GLU A 487 -9.52 -21.94 14.76
C GLU A 487 -8.85 -23.14 15.47
N GLY A 488 -7.96 -22.85 16.43
CA GLY A 488 -7.22 -23.85 17.19
C GLY A 488 -6.30 -24.72 16.34
N ALA A 489 -6.10 -25.97 16.76
CA ALA A 489 -5.12 -26.88 16.16
C ALA A 489 -5.33 -27.14 14.65
N ALA A 490 -6.56 -26.98 14.12
CA ALA A 490 -6.82 -27.06 12.69
C ALA A 490 -6.25 -25.83 11.94
N GLY A 491 -6.42 -24.63 12.50
CA GLY A 491 -5.81 -23.40 12.00
C GLY A 491 -4.28 -23.46 12.05
N ASP A 492 -3.71 -23.97 13.14
CA ASP A 492 -2.26 -24.16 13.29
C ASP A 492 -1.70 -25.09 12.20
N VAL A 493 -2.36 -26.22 11.92
CA VAL A 493 -1.96 -27.15 10.86
C VAL A 493 -2.05 -26.51 9.47
N VAL A 494 -3.10 -25.74 9.20
CA VAL A 494 -3.25 -24.98 7.93
C VAL A 494 -2.14 -23.91 7.81
N GLN A 495 -1.81 -23.22 8.90
CA GLN A 495 -0.73 -22.24 8.94
C GLN A 495 0.64 -22.88 8.70
N VAL A 496 0.95 -24.01 9.35
CA VAL A 496 2.18 -24.78 9.12
C VAL A 496 2.27 -25.26 7.67
N ALA A 497 1.24 -25.96 7.19
CA ALA A 497 1.24 -26.56 5.85
C ALA A 497 1.32 -25.50 4.73
N SER A 498 0.83 -24.28 4.98
CA SER A 498 0.87 -23.18 4.02
C SER A 498 2.26 -22.56 3.79
N LEU A 499 3.26 -22.84 4.64
CA LEU A 499 4.62 -22.34 4.48
C LEU A 499 5.53 -23.35 3.75
N PRO A 500 6.53 -22.88 2.98
CA PRO A 500 7.61 -23.72 2.49
C PRO A 500 8.31 -24.47 3.63
N LEU A 501 8.70 -25.72 3.43
CA LEU A 501 9.38 -26.53 4.45
C LEU A 501 10.60 -25.86 5.13
N PRO A 502 11.46 -25.07 4.43
CA PRO A 502 12.53 -24.32 5.09
C PRO A 502 12.05 -23.26 6.10
N ASP A 503 10.87 -22.68 5.90
CA ASP A 503 10.30 -21.63 6.76
C ASP A 503 9.56 -22.18 7.99
N TRP A 504 9.42 -23.50 8.13
CA TRP A 504 8.83 -24.13 9.32
C TRP A 504 9.63 -23.85 10.60
N GLU A 505 10.90 -23.46 10.47
CA GLU A 505 11.74 -23.04 11.60
C GLU A 505 11.17 -21.83 12.35
N ARG A 506 10.47 -20.92 11.67
CA ARG A 506 9.80 -19.73 12.27
C ARG A 506 8.65 -20.10 13.20
N ILE A 507 8.15 -21.33 13.11
CA ILE A 507 7.12 -21.89 13.98
C ILE A 507 7.77 -22.67 15.13
N ILE A 508 8.83 -23.43 14.84
CA ILE A 508 9.52 -24.29 15.82
C ILE A 508 10.37 -23.47 16.82
N PHE A 509 11.02 -22.39 16.35
CA PHE A 509 11.93 -21.55 17.14
C PHE A 509 11.43 -20.11 17.34
N GLY A 510 10.26 -19.78 16.79
CA GLY A 510 9.63 -18.46 16.88
C GLY A 510 10.04 -17.49 15.76
N ARG A 511 9.27 -16.41 15.60
CA ARG A 511 9.51 -15.36 14.58
C ARG A 511 10.58 -14.38 15.08
N GLY A 512 11.83 -14.58 14.67
CA GLY A 512 12.95 -13.68 14.98
C GLY A 512 13.54 -12.99 13.73
N ARG A 513 14.41 -11.98 13.93
CA ARG A 513 15.21 -11.36 12.84
C ARG A 513 16.31 -12.27 12.28
N THR A 514 16.56 -13.41 12.93
CA THR A 514 17.57 -14.41 12.54
C THR A 514 16.93 -15.78 12.35
N VAL A 515 17.26 -16.47 11.25
CA VAL A 515 16.72 -17.81 10.94
C VAL A 515 17.74 -18.92 11.25
N ASN A 516 17.27 -20.13 11.51
CA ASN A 516 18.11 -21.28 11.83
C ASN A 516 18.89 -21.79 10.60
N PRO A 517 20.24 -21.83 10.63
CA PRO A 517 21.05 -22.27 9.50
C PRO A 517 20.77 -23.70 9.02
N LEU A 518 20.24 -24.58 9.88
CA LEU A 518 19.96 -25.98 9.54
C LEU A 518 18.79 -26.13 8.55
N PHE A 519 17.75 -25.31 8.69
CA PHE A 519 16.60 -25.32 7.78
C PHE A 519 16.94 -24.62 6.46
N TYR A 520 17.78 -23.60 6.54
CA TYR A 520 18.39 -22.92 5.40
C TYR A 520 19.65 -23.67 4.90
N SER A 521 19.60 -25.00 4.82
CA SER A 521 20.70 -25.86 4.36
C SER A 521 20.21 -27.11 3.61
N ALA A 522 21.16 -27.85 3.04
CA ALA A 522 20.89 -29.15 2.41
C ALA A 522 20.70 -30.30 3.41
N LEU A 523 20.80 -30.06 4.72
CA LEU A 523 20.76 -31.12 5.74
C LEU A 523 19.45 -31.91 5.73
N ILE A 524 18.31 -31.23 5.63
CA ILE A 524 16.99 -31.88 5.59
C ILE A 524 16.84 -32.76 4.33
N PRO A 525 17.08 -32.25 3.09
CA PRO A 525 17.16 -33.08 1.89
C PRO A 525 18.15 -34.25 1.99
N LEU A 526 19.33 -34.03 2.58
CA LEU A 526 20.37 -35.06 2.70
C LEU A 526 19.92 -36.22 3.59
N LEU A 527 19.44 -35.92 4.80
CA LEU A 527 18.99 -36.94 5.77
C LEU A 527 17.79 -37.72 5.24
N LEU A 528 16.80 -37.04 4.65
CA LEU A 528 15.60 -37.67 4.10
C LEU A 528 15.89 -38.48 2.82
N SER A 529 16.98 -38.21 2.12
CA SER A 529 17.42 -39.01 0.95
C SER A 529 18.10 -40.34 1.33
N LEU A 530 18.61 -40.50 2.56
CA LEU A 530 19.33 -41.72 2.95
C LEU A 530 18.47 -43.01 2.84
N PRO A 531 17.19 -43.05 3.28
CA PRO A 531 16.33 -44.22 3.08
C PRO A 531 16.03 -44.50 1.61
N ALA A 532 15.95 -43.48 0.76
CA ALA A 532 15.63 -43.61 -0.67
C ALA A 532 16.73 -44.33 -1.48
N ILE A 533 17.96 -44.43 -0.94
CA ILE A 533 19.03 -45.28 -1.48
C ILE A 533 18.60 -46.76 -1.49
N LYS A 534 17.96 -47.23 -0.41
CA LYS A 534 17.44 -48.61 -0.30
C LYS A 534 16.03 -48.74 -0.86
N TRP A 535 15.16 -47.75 -0.63
CA TRP A 535 13.75 -47.78 -1.02
C TRP A 535 13.51 -46.97 -2.29
N ARG A 536 13.68 -47.65 -3.43
CA ARG A 536 13.57 -47.07 -4.78
C ARG A 536 12.30 -46.24 -5.03
N GLY A 537 11.18 -46.61 -4.40
CA GLY A 537 9.91 -45.87 -4.50
C GLY A 537 9.93 -44.44 -3.95
N LEU A 538 10.86 -44.09 -3.04
CA LEU A 538 10.97 -42.75 -2.46
C LEU A 538 11.85 -41.79 -3.28
N ARG A 539 12.60 -42.29 -4.28
CA ARG A 539 13.61 -41.48 -4.99
C ARG A 539 13.00 -40.30 -5.76
N SER A 540 11.83 -40.45 -6.37
CA SER A 540 11.15 -39.30 -7.01
C SER A 540 10.75 -38.23 -5.99
N ALA A 541 10.33 -38.64 -4.79
CA ALA A 541 9.90 -37.72 -3.74
C ALA A 541 11.07 -36.94 -3.18
N MET A 542 12.19 -37.62 -2.93
CA MET A 542 13.42 -36.98 -2.45
C MET A 542 14.08 -36.12 -3.54
N GLY A 543 13.97 -36.51 -4.81
CA GLY A 543 14.36 -35.68 -5.95
C GLY A 543 13.59 -34.37 -6.05
N GLY A 544 12.26 -34.42 -5.89
CA GLY A 544 11.39 -33.22 -5.86
C GLY A 544 11.68 -32.33 -4.65
N LEU A 545 11.78 -32.94 -3.46
CA LEU A 545 12.11 -32.25 -2.21
C LEU A 545 13.45 -31.50 -2.29
N ALA A 546 14.51 -32.20 -2.72
CA ALA A 546 15.85 -31.62 -2.81
C ALA A 546 15.91 -30.50 -3.85
N LEU A 547 15.23 -30.65 -5.00
CA LEU A 547 15.13 -29.60 -6.01
C LEU A 547 14.39 -28.36 -5.47
N GLY A 548 13.32 -28.55 -4.70
CA GLY A 548 12.56 -27.43 -4.15
C GLY A 548 13.33 -26.67 -3.06
N PHE A 549 14.06 -27.38 -2.19
CA PHE A 549 15.05 -26.76 -1.31
C PHE A 549 16.11 -25.99 -2.12
N ALA A 550 16.59 -26.50 -3.26
CA ALA A 550 17.54 -25.78 -4.11
C ALA A 550 16.94 -24.46 -4.64
N GLY A 551 15.70 -24.48 -5.13
CA GLY A 551 15.01 -23.27 -5.60
C GLY A 551 14.78 -22.23 -4.51
N PHE A 552 14.36 -22.67 -3.32
CA PHE A 552 14.18 -21.79 -2.16
C PHE A 552 15.50 -21.17 -1.68
N LEU A 553 16.57 -21.96 -1.57
CA LEU A 553 17.90 -21.48 -1.15
C LEU A 553 18.52 -20.54 -2.21
N ALA A 554 18.33 -20.82 -3.51
CA ALA A 554 18.78 -19.95 -4.58
C ALA A 554 18.04 -18.60 -4.59
N TYR A 555 16.70 -18.64 -4.47
CA TYR A 555 15.87 -17.44 -4.38
C TYR A 555 16.25 -16.58 -3.16
N THR A 556 16.38 -17.18 -1.98
CA THR A 556 16.74 -16.45 -0.75
C THR A 556 18.16 -15.88 -0.79
N ALA A 557 19.11 -16.55 -1.43
CA ALA A 557 20.45 -15.99 -1.69
C ALA A 557 20.40 -14.75 -2.62
N TRP A 558 19.53 -14.79 -3.63
CA TRP A 558 19.36 -13.72 -4.61
C TRP A 558 18.59 -12.51 -4.04
N ALA A 559 17.38 -12.74 -3.51
CA ALA A 559 16.44 -11.71 -3.05
C ALA A 559 16.90 -10.94 -1.80
N GLY A 560 17.79 -11.54 -1.00
CA GLY A 560 18.28 -10.95 0.25
C GLY A 560 18.39 -12.01 1.33
N ALA A 561 19.59 -12.53 1.55
CA ALA A 561 19.80 -13.60 2.52
C ALA A 561 19.48 -13.09 3.95
N PRO A 562 18.65 -13.81 4.72
CA PRO A 562 18.38 -13.45 6.11
C PRO A 562 19.64 -13.59 6.97
N ALA A 563 19.67 -12.93 8.12
CA ALA A 563 20.70 -13.18 9.12
C ALA A 563 20.54 -14.62 9.65
N LEU A 564 21.64 -15.38 9.63
CA LEU A 564 21.64 -16.79 10.00
C LEU A 564 22.23 -16.94 11.41
N ALA A 565 21.46 -17.51 12.34
CA ALA A 565 21.64 -17.33 13.78
C ALA A 565 23.03 -17.74 14.35
N TRP A 566 23.79 -18.59 13.65
CA TRP A 566 25.12 -19.06 14.08
C TRP A 566 26.26 -18.65 13.14
N LEU A 567 25.99 -17.84 12.11
CA LEU A 567 27.03 -17.31 11.24
C LEU A 567 27.58 -15.99 11.82
N PRO A 568 28.88 -15.88 12.10
CA PRO A 568 29.45 -14.74 12.82
C PRO A 568 29.40 -13.42 12.03
N PHE A 569 29.18 -13.48 10.71
CA PHE A 569 29.10 -12.31 9.85
C PHE A 569 27.99 -12.48 8.80
N ALA A 570 27.16 -11.44 8.61
CA ALA A 570 26.03 -11.47 7.69
C ALA A 570 26.45 -11.70 6.22
N PHE A 571 27.65 -11.28 5.81
CA PHE A 571 28.14 -11.51 4.44
C PHE A 571 28.32 -12.99 4.09
N LEU A 572 28.46 -13.87 5.09
CA LEU A 572 28.57 -15.32 4.89
C LEU A 572 27.24 -16.00 4.56
N ALA A 573 26.10 -15.31 4.74
CA ALA A 573 24.80 -15.91 4.49
C ALA A 573 24.56 -16.24 3.01
N LYS A 574 24.92 -15.34 2.08
CA LYS A 574 24.80 -15.62 0.63
C LYS A 574 25.68 -16.80 0.18
N PRO A 575 26.99 -16.87 0.54
CA PRO A 575 27.82 -18.06 0.31
C PRO A 575 27.24 -19.36 0.90
N TRP A 576 26.72 -19.32 2.13
CA TRP A 576 26.11 -20.48 2.78
C TRP A 576 24.91 -21.03 2.01
N LEU A 577 23.98 -20.16 1.61
CA LEU A 577 22.80 -20.54 0.82
C LEU A 577 23.19 -21.04 -0.57
N GLY A 578 24.14 -20.39 -1.24
CA GLY A 578 24.66 -20.83 -2.54
C GLY A 578 25.34 -22.20 -2.49
N PHE A 579 26.18 -22.46 -1.48
CA PHE A 579 26.82 -23.76 -1.29
C PHE A 579 25.79 -24.87 -1.05
N ASN A 580 24.80 -24.63 -0.17
CA ASN A 580 23.74 -25.60 0.10
C ASN A 580 22.80 -25.81 -1.11
N THR A 581 22.55 -24.78 -1.92
CA THR A 581 21.85 -24.91 -3.21
C THR A 581 22.54 -25.94 -4.11
N VAL A 582 23.87 -25.86 -4.26
CA VAL A 582 24.65 -26.81 -5.07
C VAL A 582 24.54 -28.24 -4.52
N ILE A 583 24.61 -28.43 -3.19
CA ILE A 583 24.44 -29.75 -2.58
C ILE A 583 23.03 -30.31 -2.85
N CYS A 584 21.99 -29.50 -2.67
CA CYS A 584 20.62 -29.88 -2.99
C CYS A 584 20.45 -30.32 -4.45
N LEU A 585 21.12 -29.66 -5.41
CA LEU A 585 21.09 -30.07 -6.82
C LEU A 585 21.82 -31.39 -7.07
N VAL A 586 22.94 -31.65 -6.38
CA VAL A 586 23.62 -32.96 -6.45
C VAL A 586 22.73 -34.07 -5.91
N ILE A 587 22.06 -33.85 -4.77
CA ILE A 587 21.09 -34.79 -4.19
C ILE A 587 19.93 -35.03 -5.17
N ALA A 588 19.29 -33.97 -5.68
CA ALA A 588 18.20 -34.07 -6.64
C ALA A 588 18.62 -34.87 -7.88
N ARG A 589 19.79 -34.58 -8.45
CA ARG A 589 20.35 -35.30 -9.61
C ARG A 589 20.66 -36.77 -9.30
N ALA A 590 21.14 -37.11 -8.11
CA ALA A 590 21.41 -38.50 -7.72
C ALA A 590 20.11 -39.30 -7.49
N MET A 591 19.09 -38.67 -6.90
CA MET A 591 17.78 -39.27 -6.69
C MET A 591 17.00 -39.47 -8.00
N LEU A 592 17.11 -38.53 -8.94
CA LEU A 592 16.46 -38.60 -10.27
C LEU A 592 17.22 -39.45 -11.30
N GLN A 593 18.48 -39.83 -11.02
CA GLN A 593 19.21 -40.74 -11.89
C GLN A 593 18.55 -42.11 -11.94
N LYS A 594 18.18 -42.52 -13.15
CA LYS A 594 17.82 -43.89 -13.47
C LYS A 594 19.11 -44.73 -13.39
N GLU A 595 19.22 -45.52 -12.33
CA GLU A 595 20.14 -46.67 -12.33
C GLU A 595 19.68 -47.60 -13.45
N ASP A 596 20.59 -47.98 -14.35
CA ASP A 596 20.32 -49.03 -15.33
C ASP A 596 20.03 -50.35 -14.60
N ALA A 597 19.18 -51.17 -15.23
CA ALA A 597 18.47 -52.29 -14.59
C ALA A 597 19.38 -53.42 -14.07
#